data_AF-A0A4Y1Z7X5-F1
#
_entry.id   AF-A0A4Y1Z7X5-F1
#
_cell.length_a   1.000
_cell.length_b   1.000
_cell.length_c   1.000
_cell.angle_alpha   90.00
_cell.angle_beta   90.00
_cell.angle_gamma   90.00
#
_symmetry.space_group_name_H-M   'P 1'
#
loop_
_entity.id
_entity.type
_entity.pdbx_description
1 polymer ?
#
loop_
_entity_poly.entity_id
_entity_poly.type
_entity_poly.pdbx_seq_one_letter_code
_entity_poly.pdbx_strand_id
1 'polypeptide(L)'
;MTVDAKWEKKEGNVGTLTFSVDAESFNQALDKAFKKVAKKVNVPGFRKGRVPRVLFEQRFGVESLYEDAIDFVLPSAYSDAIDQTGIEPVDKPQVDIEEIGKGKNWYSRQM
;
A
#
# COMPACT_ATOMS: atom_id res chain seq x y z
N MET A 1 -3.41 -6.08 12.50
CA MET A 1 -3.60 -5.06 11.46
C MET A 1 -4.48 -4.01 12.11
N THR A 2 -3.90 -2.85 12.41
CA THR A 2 -4.68 -1.73 12.96
C THR A 2 -5.00 -0.85 11.77
N VAL A 3 -6.27 -0.86 11.36
CA VAL A 3 -6.75 -0.08 10.22
C VAL A 3 -7.69 0.97 10.76
N ASP A 4 -7.21 2.21 10.87
CA ASP A 4 -8.01 3.37 11.27
C ASP A 4 -8.84 3.82 10.07
N ALA A 5 -10.12 3.44 10.03
CA ALA A 5 -11.05 3.80 8.96
C ALA A 5 -11.91 5.00 9.36
N LYS A 6 -11.95 6.03 8.50
CA LYS A 6 -12.87 7.16 8.57
C LYS A 6 -13.80 7.13 7.37
N TRP A 7 -15.09 7.07 7.63
CA TRP A 7 -16.13 7.19 6.61
C TRP A 7 -16.72 8.60 6.64
N GLU A 8 -16.64 9.31 5.51
CA GLU A 8 -17.34 10.57 5.31
C GLU A 8 -18.40 10.40 4.21
N LYS A 9 -19.67 10.57 4.58
CA LYS A 9 -20.78 10.49 3.63
C LYS A 9 -20.92 11.83 2.89
N LYS A 10 -20.75 11.81 1.56
CA LYS A 10 -21.13 12.94 0.69
C LYS A 10 -22.56 12.71 0.16
N GLU A 11 -23.18 13.74 -0.41
CA GLU A 11 -24.58 13.71 -0.86
C GLU A 11 -24.88 12.47 -1.74
N GLY A 12 -25.92 11.71 -1.38
CA GLY A 12 -26.36 10.48 -2.07
C GLY A 12 -25.78 9.17 -1.51
N ASN A 13 -25.46 8.23 -2.41
CA ASN A 13 -24.86 6.91 -2.11
C ASN A 13 -23.32 6.90 -2.24
N VAL A 14 -22.70 8.08 -2.36
CA VAL A 14 -21.25 8.22 -2.52
C VAL A 14 -20.64 8.65 -1.20
N GLY A 15 -19.63 7.93 -0.72
CA GLY A 15 -18.86 8.30 0.45
C GLY A 15 -17.38 8.03 0.25
N THR A 16 -16.57 8.72 1.03
CA THR A 16 -15.12 8.59 1.00
C THR A 16 -14.70 7.76 2.20
N LEU A 17 -14.03 6.64 1.94
CA LEU A 17 -13.43 5.77 2.95
C LEU A 17 -11.93 6.05 3.00
N THR A 18 -11.47 6.71 4.05
CA THR A 18 -10.04 6.90 4.30
C THR A 18 -9.60 5.87 5.33
N PHE A 19 -8.62 5.04 4.98
CA PHE A 19 -8.04 4.10 5.95
C PHE A 19 -6.52 4.19 5.98
N SER A 20 -5.95 4.05 7.17
CA SER A 20 -4.50 4.01 7.36
C SER A 20 -4.04 2.58 7.63
N VAL A 21 -2.87 2.21 7.13
CA VAL A 21 -2.26 0.89 7.39
C VAL A 21 -1.01 1.07 8.23
N ASP A 22 -0.85 0.21 9.23
CA ASP A 22 0.34 0.20 10.07
C ASP A 22 1.63 -0.09 9.28
N ALA A 23 2.72 0.53 9.72
CA ALA A 23 4.02 0.43 9.05
C ALA A 23 4.57 -1.02 9.04
N GLU A 24 4.17 -1.85 10.01
CA GLU A 24 4.60 -3.24 10.09
C GLU A 24 4.00 -4.09 8.96
N SER A 25 2.69 -3.97 8.75
CA SER A 25 1.96 -4.60 7.65
C SER A 25 2.48 -4.12 6.30
N PHE A 26 2.77 -2.82 6.18
CA PHE A 26 3.39 -2.27 4.98
C PHE A 26 4.80 -2.83 4.74
N ASN A 27 5.64 -2.95 5.77
CA ASN A 27 6.96 -3.56 5.65
C ASN A 27 6.90 -5.03 5.22
N GLN A 28 5.96 -5.80 5.77
CA GLN A 28 5.74 -7.19 5.35
C GLN A 28 5.32 -7.28 3.88
N ALA A 29 4.53 -6.32 3.40
CA ALA A 29 4.16 -6.25 2.00
C ALA A 29 5.33 -5.83 1.11
N LEU A 30 6.19 -4.89 1.54
CA LEU A 30 7.43 -4.57 0.85
C LEU A 30 8.35 -5.79 0.72
N ASP A 31 8.43 -6.63 1.75
CA ASP A 31 9.21 -7.88 1.67
C ASP A 31 8.61 -8.89 0.67
N LYS A 32 7.28 -8.99 0.60
CA LYS A 32 6.58 -9.83 -0.39
C LYS A 32 6.78 -9.29 -1.81
N ALA A 33 6.62 -7.98 -2.00
CA ALA A 33 6.88 -7.25 -3.24
C ALA A 33 8.31 -7.50 -3.72
N PHE A 34 9.29 -7.29 -2.84
CA PHE A 34 10.70 -7.53 -3.12
C PHE A 34 10.94 -8.97 -3.60
N LYS A 35 10.42 -9.98 -2.89
CA LYS A 35 10.57 -11.39 -3.30
C LYS A 35 9.96 -11.69 -4.67
N LYS A 36 8.86 -11.03 -5.04
CA LYS A 36 8.21 -11.18 -6.35
C LYS A 36 9.01 -10.51 -7.45
N VAL A 37 9.47 -9.28 -7.23
CA VAL A 37 10.25 -8.51 -8.20
C VAL A 37 11.64 -9.10 -8.38
N ALA A 38 12.31 -9.48 -7.29
CA ALA A 38 13.63 -10.11 -7.29
C ALA A 38 13.70 -11.33 -8.23
N LYS A 39 12.64 -12.15 -8.27
CA LYS A 39 12.54 -13.32 -9.16
C LYS A 39 12.47 -12.95 -10.66
N LYS A 40 11.94 -11.78 -10.98
CA LYS A 40 11.76 -11.29 -12.35
C LYS A 40 12.99 -10.51 -12.84
N VAL A 41 13.63 -9.74 -11.97
CA VAL A 41 14.76 -8.88 -12.36
C VAL A 41 16.03 -9.69 -12.65
N ASN A 42 16.78 -9.19 -13.63
CA ASN A 42 18.10 -9.67 -13.97
C ASN A 42 19.12 -8.58 -13.62
N VAL A 43 20.03 -8.87 -12.69
CA VAL A 43 21.06 -7.93 -12.26
C VAL A 43 22.43 -8.50 -12.62
N PRO A 44 23.26 -7.79 -13.41
CA PRO A 44 24.59 -8.25 -13.78
C PRO A 44 25.41 -8.61 -12.54
N GLY A 45 26.04 -9.80 -12.55
CA GLY A 45 26.83 -10.33 -11.43
C GLY A 45 26.06 -11.19 -10.42
N PHE A 46 24.72 -11.22 -10.47
CA PHE A 46 23.89 -12.06 -9.60
C PHE A 46 23.08 -13.06 -10.41
N ARG A 47 22.92 -14.28 -9.87
CA ARG A 47 21.97 -15.23 -10.45
C ARG A 47 20.56 -14.67 -10.35
N LYS A 48 19.75 -14.83 -11.41
CA LYS A 48 18.34 -14.42 -11.46
C LYS A 48 17.62 -14.83 -10.17
N GLY A 49 16.91 -13.89 -9.53
CA GLY A 49 16.22 -14.17 -8.26
C GLY A 49 17.06 -14.06 -6.98
N ARG A 50 18.39 -13.96 -7.07
CA ARG A 50 19.31 -13.95 -5.92
C ARG A 50 20.02 -12.60 -5.80
N VAL A 51 19.25 -11.52 -5.85
CA VAL A 51 19.77 -10.15 -5.69
C VAL A 51 19.62 -9.74 -4.22
N PRO A 52 20.67 -9.22 -3.56
CA PRO A 52 20.55 -8.62 -2.23
C PRO A 52 19.65 -7.39 -2.24
N ARG A 53 18.85 -7.23 -1.18
CA ARG A 53 17.90 -6.11 -1.05
C ARG A 53 18.59 -4.74 -1.15
N VAL A 54 19.73 -4.57 -0.51
CA VAL A 54 20.52 -3.32 -0.55
C VAL A 54 20.87 -2.91 -1.98
N LEU A 55 21.32 -3.86 -2.80
CA LEU A 55 21.71 -3.58 -4.18
C LEU A 55 20.48 -3.29 -5.06
N PHE A 56 19.38 -3.98 -4.81
CA PHE A 56 18.13 -3.72 -5.50
C PHE A 56 17.62 -2.30 -5.22
N GLU A 57 17.60 -1.90 -3.95
CA GLU A 57 17.19 -0.55 -3.54
C GLU A 57 18.11 0.53 -4.12
N GLN A 58 19.41 0.27 -4.24
CA GLN A 58 20.34 1.20 -4.89
C GLN A 58 20.14 1.32 -6.41
N ARG A 59 19.70 0.25 -7.07
CA ARG A 59 19.56 0.21 -8.55
C ARG A 59 18.19 0.68 -9.03
N PHE A 60 17.14 0.25 -8.36
CA PHE A 60 15.75 0.45 -8.76
C PHE A 60 14.99 1.40 -7.84
N GLY A 61 15.56 1.77 -6.69
CA GLY A 61 14.87 2.54 -5.68
C GLY A 61 13.88 1.69 -4.87
N VAL A 62 13.68 2.08 -3.60
CA VAL A 62 12.66 1.47 -2.73
C VAL A 62 11.26 1.75 -3.28
N GLU A 63 11.09 2.87 -3.99
CA GLU A 63 9.83 3.28 -4.63
C GLU A 63 9.32 2.27 -5.65
N SER A 64 10.21 1.55 -6.34
CA SER A 64 9.79 0.48 -7.27
C SER A 64 9.08 -0.69 -6.58
N LEU A 65 9.21 -0.81 -5.26
CA LEU A 65 8.50 -1.82 -4.46
C LEU A 65 7.18 -1.29 -3.90
N TYR A 66 6.95 0.02 -3.96
CA TYR A 66 5.76 0.63 -3.35
C TYR A 66 4.49 0.24 -4.08
N GLU A 67 4.48 0.29 -5.42
CA GLU A 67 3.33 -0.14 -6.22
C GLU A 67 2.96 -1.60 -5.92
N ASP A 68 3.92 -2.53 -6.02
CA ASP A 68 3.67 -3.95 -5.72
C ASP A 68 3.25 -4.15 -4.24
N ALA A 69 3.80 -3.39 -3.29
CA ALA A 69 3.42 -3.50 -1.88
C ALA A 69 1.99 -3.00 -1.64
N ILE A 70 1.59 -1.91 -2.30
CA ILE A 70 0.22 -1.39 -2.25
C ILE A 70 -0.74 -2.43 -2.84
N ASP A 71 -0.43 -3.03 -3.98
CA ASP A 71 -1.24 -4.12 -4.56
C ASP A 71 -1.44 -5.30 -3.60
N PHE A 72 -0.48 -5.55 -2.71
CA PHE A 72 -0.59 -6.60 -1.70
C PHE A 72 -1.37 -6.19 -0.45
N VAL A 73 -1.23 -4.94 0.01
CA VAL A 73 -1.86 -4.45 1.24
C VAL A 73 -3.28 -3.99 0.99
N LEU A 74 -3.50 -3.29 -0.12
CA LEU A 74 -4.74 -2.58 -0.43
C LEU A 74 -5.96 -3.51 -0.37
N PRO A 75 -5.97 -4.73 -0.96
CA PRO A 75 -7.14 -5.60 -0.87
C PRO A 75 -7.45 -6.05 0.56
N SER A 76 -6.41 -6.33 1.34
CA SER A 76 -6.57 -6.76 2.74
C SER A 76 -7.07 -5.61 3.61
N ALA A 77 -6.42 -4.45 3.52
CA ALA A 77 -6.77 -3.27 4.30
C ALA A 77 -8.15 -2.72 3.94
N TYR A 78 -8.52 -2.78 2.66
CA TYR A 78 -9.86 -2.40 2.20
C TYR A 78 -10.94 -3.35 2.74
N SER A 79 -10.69 -4.66 2.73
CA SER A 79 -11.61 -5.65 3.30
C SER A 79 -11.79 -5.43 4.80
N ASP A 80 -10.68 -5.23 5.53
CA ASP A 80 -10.70 -4.94 6.98
C ASP A 80 -11.43 -3.61 7.29
N ALA A 81 -11.31 -2.59 6.43
CA ALA A 81 -11.99 -1.31 6.60
C ALA A 81 -13.50 -1.42 6.32
N ILE A 82 -13.90 -2.23 5.33
CA ILE A 82 -15.31 -2.56 5.08
C ILE A 82 -15.90 -3.30 6.26
N ASP A 83 -15.23 -4.35 6.74
CA ASP A 83 -15.73 -5.17 7.85
C ASP A 83 -15.90 -4.34 9.13
N GLN A 84 -14.98 -3.39 9.37
CA GLN A 84 -15.09 -2.47 10.52
C GLN A 84 -16.19 -1.42 10.38
N THR A 85 -16.43 -0.92 9.17
CA THR A 85 -17.43 0.14 8.93
C THR A 85 -18.82 -0.41 8.61
N GLY A 86 -18.91 -1.70 8.29
CA GLY A 86 -20.15 -2.40 7.92
C GLY A 86 -20.75 -1.90 6.60
N ILE A 87 -19.92 -1.33 5.71
CA ILE A 87 -20.38 -0.71 4.47
C ILE A 87 -20.30 -1.73 3.35
N GLU A 88 -21.41 -2.02 2.69
CA GLU A 88 -21.42 -2.83 1.47
C GLU A 88 -21.19 -1.93 0.25
N PRO A 89 -19.98 -1.93 -0.37
CA PRO A 89 -19.73 -1.14 -1.56
C PRO A 89 -20.55 -1.67 -2.73
N VAL A 90 -21.31 -0.79 -3.38
CA VAL A 90 -22.17 -1.15 -4.52
C VAL A 90 -21.42 -1.07 -5.86
N ASP A 91 -20.29 -0.35 -5.90
CA ASP A 91 -19.48 -0.13 -7.09
C ASP A 91 -17.98 -0.27 -6.78
N LYS A 92 -17.15 -0.36 -7.84
CA LYS A 92 -15.69 -0.43 -7.68
C LYS A 92 -15.20 0.87 -7.04
N PRO A 93 -14.53 0.82 -5.89
CA PRO A 93 -13.98 2.02 -5.26
C PRO A 93 -12.91 2.62 -6.18
N GLN A 94 -12.96 3.93 -6.35
CA GLN A 94 -11.85 4.67 -6.92
C GLN A 94 -10.82 4.87 -5.80
N VAL A 95 -9.66 4.22 -5.94
CA VAL A 95 -8.61 4.27 -4.92
C VAL A 95 -7.61 5.34 -5.35
N ASP A 96 -7.66 6.48 -4.67
CA ASP A 96 -6.66 7.53 -4.78
C ASP A 96 -5.64 7.36 -3.64
N ILE A 97 -4.38 7.09 -4.01
CA ILE A 97 -3.28 6.93 -3.05
C ILE A 97 -2.71 8.33 -2.81
N GLU A 98 -3.06 8.94 -1.67
CA GLU A 98 -2.65 10.32 -1.39
C GLU A 98 -1.15 10.46 -1.08
N GLU A 99 -0.53 9.56 -0.31
CA GLU A 99 0.91 9.65 0.00
C GLU A 99 1.57 8.29 0.25
N ILE A 100 2.75 8.10 -0.36
CA ILE A 100 3.66 6.99 -0.05
C ILE A 100 4.93 7.56 0.59
N GLY A 101 4.84 7.91 1.87
CA GLY A 101 5.93 8.53 2.63
C GLY A 101 6.50 7.59 3.68
N LYS A 102 7.77 7.20 3.53
CA LYS A 102 8.57 6.65 4.64
C LYS A 102 8.58 7.70 5.77
N GLY A 103 7.76 7.47 6.79
CA GLY A 103 7.80 8.15 8.08
C GLY A 103 7.67 9.68 8.01
N LYS A 104 6.43 10.19 8.02
CA LYS A 104 6.09 11.44 8.70
C LYS A 104 4.57 11.57 8.86
N ASN A 105 4.14 11.68 10.11
CA ASN A 105 2.78 11.93 10.51
C ASN A 105 2.30 13.32 10.04
N TRP A 106 1.11 13.34 9.43
CA TRP A 106 0.06 14.37 9.27
C TRP A 106 0.37 15.88 9.38
N TYR A 107 -0.30 16.67 8.53
CA TYR A 107 -1.46 17.50 8.95
C TYR A 107 -2.23 18.02 7.74
N SER A 108 -3.53 17.67 7.62
CA SER A 108 -4.45 18.30 6.68
C SER A 108 -4.71 19.74 7.10
N ARG A 109 -4.54 20.68 6.19
CA ARG A 109 -5.16 22.00 6.31
C ARG A 109 -5.78 22.37 4.98
N GLN A 110 -7.11 22.44 4.95
CA GLN A 110 -7.78 23.32 4.01
C GLN A 110 -8.90 24.08 4.72
N MET A 111 -8.93 25.38 4.43
CA MET A 111 -10.09 26.25 4.58
C MET A 111 -11.15 25.89 3.53
#